data_AF-A0A565B2M3-F1
#
_entry.id   AF-A0A565B2M3-F1
#
_cell.length_a   1.000
_cell.length_b   1.000
_cell.length_c   1.000
_cell.angle_alpha   90.00
_cell.angle_beta   90.00
_cell.angle_gamma   90.00
#
_symmetry.space_group_name_H-M   'P 1'
#
loop_
_entity.id
_entity.type
_entity.pdbx_description
1 polymer ?
#
loop_
_entity_poly.entity_id
_entity_poly.type
_entity_poly.pdbx_seq_one_letter_code
_entity_poly.pdbx_strand_id
1 'polypeptide(L)'
;MSRISGGVRGDRSDSELPDEILSVIPTDPFEQLDLAKKITSMAIASRVSNLEAEAIELRQTIQEREIDTQELEWKATRLESDFQESDSRPKIVLRENMNLKKERDSLAANVKNLICDMAKVKLMLTSKLERRANAIFGTENKDLYMSFQVLVPKNKT
;
A
#
# COMPACT_ATOMS: atom_id res chain seq x y z
N MET A 1 -0.04 40.00 -21.73
CA MET A 1 0.10 41.42 -22.09
C MET A 1 -0.94 41.75 -23.14
N SER A 2 -2.08 42.31 -22.74
CA SER A 2 -3.12 42.77 -23.67
C SER A 2 -3.26 44.28 -23.51
N ARG A 3 -3.10 45.01 -24.61
CA ARG A 3 -3.23 46.48 -24.66
C ARG A 3 -4.73 46.81 -24.65
N ILE A 4 -5.17 47.62 -23.69
CA ILE A 4 -6.45 48.32 -23.78
C ILE A 4 -6.15 49.81 -23.72
N SER A 5 -6.24 50.42 -24.89
CA SER A 5 -6.29 51.86 -25.11
C SER A 5 -7.76 52.27 -25.06
N GLY A 6 -8.10 53.35 -24.36
CA GLY A 6 -9.47 53.84 -24.34
C GLY A 6 -9.70 54.87 -23.24
N GLY A 7 -9.18 56.08 -23.44
CA GLY A 7 -9.60 57.24 -22.66
C GLY A 7 -11.07 57.56 -22.94
N VAL A 8 -11.87 57.66 -21.88
CA VAL A 8 -13.21 58.24 -21.92
C VAL A 8 -13.16 59.54 -21.13
N ARG A 9 -13.38 60.63 -21.85
CA ARG A 9 -13.51 62.00 -21.35
C ARG A 9 -14.67 62.04 -20.38
N GLY A 10 -14.50 62.84 -19.32
CA GLY A 10 -15.53 63.10 -18.32
C GLY A 10 -16.81 63.62 -18.98
N ASP A 11 -17.85 62.82 -18.86
CA ASP A 11 -19.23 63.27 -18.99
C ASP A 11 -19.58 63.93 -17.65
N ARG A 12 -19.53 65.27 -17.63
CA ARG A 12 -20.14 66.07 -16.55
C ARG A 12 -21.63 66.10 -16.82
N SER A 13 -22.32 65.01 -16.53
CA SER A 13 -23.76 65.04 -16.37
C SER A 13 -24.01 65.71 -15.02
N ASP A 14 -24.75 66.82 -15.03
CA ASP A 14 -25.16 67.58 -13.85
C ASP A 14 -25.79 66.64 -12.83
N SER A 15 -25.00 66.30 -11.81
CA SER A 15 -25.42 65.50 -10.67
C SER A 15 -26.03 66.48 -9.67
N GLU A 16 -27.19 67.04 -10.01
CA GLU A 16 -27.97 67.80 -9.04
C GLU A 16 -28.38 66.84 -7.92
N LEU A 17 -27.83 67.11 -6.73
CA LEU A 17 -28.17 66.37 -5.53
C LEU A 17 -29.64 66.67 -5.20
N PRO A 18 -30.43 65.67 -4.75
CA PRO A 18 -31.80 65.89 -4.32
C PRO A 18 -31.91 67.00 -3.28
N ASP A 19 -33.02 67.75 -3.29
CA ASP A 19 -33.27 68.85 -2.35
C ASP A 19 -33.14 68.40 -0.89
N GLU A 20 -33.50 67.14 -0.58
CA GLU A 20 -33.32 66.60 0.76
C GLU A 20 -31.85 66.57 1.17
N ILE A 21 -30.94 66.22 0.25
CA ILE A 21 -29.49 66.17 0.52
C ILE A 21 -28.91 67.59 0.55
N LEU A 22 -29.35 68.48 -0.33
CA LEU A 22 -28.93 69.89 -0.32
C LEU A 22 -29.30 70.59 0.99
N SER A 23 -30.43 70.22 1.59
CA SER A 23 -30.89 70.79 2.87
C SER A 23 -30.02 70.42 4.08
N VAL A 24 -29.28 69.31 4.01
CA VAL A 24 -28.44 68.80 5.11
C VAL A 24 -26.94 68.97 4.85
N ILE A 25 -26.54 69.39 3.65
CA ILE A 25 -25.14 69.69 3.36
C ILE A 25 -24.77 71.03 4.01
N PRO A 26 -23.65 71.09 4.76
CA PRO A 26 -23.13 72.33 5.31
C PRO A 26 -22.91 73.38 4.20
N THR A 27 -23.33 74.61 4.45
CA THR A 27 -23.16 75.72 3.51
C THR A 27 -21.74 76.31 3.57
N ASP A 28 -21.03 76.08 4.68
CA ASP A 28 -19.62 76.46 4.82
C ASP A 28 -18.70 75.49 4.03
N PRO A 29 -17.81 76.00 3.16
CA PRO A 29 -16.93 75.16 2.35
C PRO A 29 -15.97 74.27 3.14
N PHE A 30 -15.51 74.69 4.32
CA PHE A 30 -14.59 73.88 5.13
C PHE A 30 -15.34 72.75 5.85
N GLU A 31 -16.53 73.02 6.36
CA GLU A 31 -17.40 71.99 6.95
C GLU A 31 -17.85 70.93 5.91
N GLN A 32 -18.12 71.34 4.67
CA GLN A 32 -18.45 70.42 3.58
C GLN A 32 -17.27 69.49 3.23
N LEU A 33 -16.04 70.02 3.26
CA LEU A 33 -14.84 69.21 3.08
C LEU A 33 -14.67 68.20 4.21
N ASP A 34 -14.95 68.59 5.45
CA ASP A 34 -14.87 67.69 6.60
C ASP A 34 -15.94 66.60 6.58
N LEU A 35 -17.15 66.91 6.12
CA LEU A 35 -18.19 65.92 5.83
C LEU A 35 -17.75 64.94 4.75
N ALA A 36 -17.19 65.43 3.64
CA ALA A 36 -16.68 64.59 2.56
C ALA A 36 -15.57 63.65 3.06
N LYS A 37 -14.60 64.17 3.82
CA LYS A 37 -13.56 63.35 4.47
C LYS A 37 -14.17 62.27 5.36
N LYS A 38 -15.19 62.61 6.16
CA LYS A 38 -15.88 61.66 7.05
C LYS A 38 -16.58 60.55 6.27
N ILE A 39 -17.30 60.90 5.20
CA ILE A 39 -17.96 59.93 4.32
C ILE A 39 -16.93 58.99 3.70
N THR A 40 -15.84 59.53 3.14
CA THR A 40 -14.77 58.71 2.55
C THR A 40 -14.10 57.84 3.62
N SER A 41 -13.86 58.37 4.82
CA SER A 41 -13.28 57.60 5.94
C SER A 41 -14.16 56.43 6.34
N MET A 42 -15.48 56.63 6.44
CA MET A 42 -16.44 55.57 6.73
C MET A 42 -16.51 54.53 5.61
N ALA A 43 -16.53 54.97 4.35
CA ALA A 43 -16.54 54.07 3.19
C ALA A 43 -15.28 53.20 3.14
N ILE A 44 -14.10 53.79 3.41
CA ILE A 44 -12.84 53.06 3.51
C ILE A 44 -12.88 52.10 4.70
N ALA A 45 -13.28 52.56 5.89
CA ALA A 45 -13.34 51.73 7.08
C ALA A 45 -14.27 50.51 6.89
N SER A 46 -15.46 50.70 6.30
CA SER A 46 -16.38 49.60 5.98
C SER A 46 -15.76 48.61 4.98
N ARG A 47 -15.11 49.10 3.93
CA ARG A 47 -14.46 48.22 2.95
C ARG A 47 -13.26 47.48 3.53
N VAL A 48 -12.47 48.13 4.39
CA VAL A 48 -11.37 47.51 5.12
C VAL A 48 -11.90 46.41 6.03
N SER A 49 -12.96 46.69 6.80
CA SER A 49 -13.58 45.70 7.69
C SER A 49 -14.11 44.47 6.94
N ASN A 50 -14.73 44.65 5.77
CA ASN A 50 -15.19 43.54 4.94
C ASN A 50 -14.02 42.70 4.40
N LEU A 51 -12.96 43.36 3.91
CA LEU A 51 -11.76 42.68 3.42
C LEU A 51 -11.03 41.94 4.55
N GLU A 52 -11.01 42.50 5.76
CA GLU A 52 -10.45 41.84 6.94
C GLU A 52 -11.25 40.57 7.30
N ALA A 53 -12.58 40.63 7.27
CA ALA A 53 -13.44 39.47 7.50
C ALA A 53 -13.22 38.37 6.44
N GLU A 54 -13.23 38.73 5.16
CA GLU A 54 -12.97 37.79 4.06
C GLU A 54 -11.57 37.16 4.17
N ALA A 55 -10.55 37.94 4.52
CA ALA A 55 -9.20 37.43 4.72
C ALA A 55 -9.12 36.43 5.89
N ILE A 56 -9.91 36.61 6.94
CA ILE A 56 -10.00 35.67 8.06
C ILE A 56 -10.67 34.37 7.61
N GLU A 57 -11.81 34.45 6.91
CA GLU A 57 -12.52 33.27 6.39
C GLU A 57 -11.66 32.46 5.41
N LEU A 58 -10.95 33.13 4.51
CA LEU A 58 -10.04 32.48 3.57
C LEU A 58 -8.90 31.77 4.30
N ARG A 59 -8.34 32.37 5.36
CA ARG A 59 -7.29 31.74 6.18
C ARG A 59 -7.80 30.52 6.93
N GLN A 60 -9.02 30.57 7.48
CA GLN A 60 -9.65 29.41 8.12
C GLN A 60 -9.88 28.28 7.13
N THR A 61 -10.41 28.61 5.95
CA THR A 61 -10.60 27.63 4.88
C THR A 61 -9.27 26.98 4.48
N ILE A 62 -8.20 27.76 4.31
CA ILE A 62 -6.87 27.22 4.01
C ILE A 62 -6.44 26.23 5.10
N GLN A 63 -6.59 26.58 6.37
CA GLN A 63 -6.21 25.71 7.49
C GLN A 63 -7.01 24.40 7.52
N GLU A 64 -8.33 24.45 7.30
CA GLU A 64 -9.17 23.25 7.21
C GLU A 64 -8.70 22.33 6.08
N ARG A 65 -8.41 22.92 4.91
CA ARG A 65 -7.91 22.16 3.75
C ARG A 65 -6.50 21.59 3.97
N GLU A 66 -5.65 22.25 4.74
CA GLU A 66 -4.33 21.72 5.14
C GLU A 66 -4.48 20.49 6.04
N ILE A 67 -5.43 20.50 6.99
CA ILE A 67 -5.74 19.34 7.85
C ILE A 67 -6.22 18.16 6.99
N ASP A 68 -7.20 18.39 6.09
CA ASP A 68 -7.69 17.36 5.17
C ASP A 68 -6.55 16.78 4.32
N THR A 69 -5.65 17.65 3.83
CA THR A 69 -4.50 17.25 3.01
C THR A 69 -3.57 16.33 3.79
N GLN A 70 -3.23 16.69 5.04
CA GLN A 70 -2.39 15.85 5.90
C GLN A 70 -3.03 14.50 6.19
N GLU A 71 -4.34 14.46 6.43
CA GLU A 71 -5.06 13.20 6.66
C GLU A 71 -5.03 12.31 5.41
N LEU A 72 -5.25 12.87 4.23
CA LEU A 72 -5.19 12.15 2.96
C LEU A 72 -3.77 11.64 2.66
N GLU A 73 -2.73 12.42 2.95
CA GLU A 73 -1.34 11.98 2.83
C GLU A 73 -1.03 10.82 3.78
N TRP A 74 -1.47 10.90 5.04
CA TRP A 74 -1.31 9.78 5.97
C TRP A 74 -2.02 8.52 5.48
N LYS A 75 -3.25 8.63 4.97
CA LYS A 75 -3.98 7.48 4.39
C LYS A 75 -3.27 6.92 3.16
N ALA A 76 -2.74 7.78 2.29
CA ALA A 76 -2.02 7.35 1.10
C ALA A 76 -0.74 6.58 1.45
N THR A 77 0.07 7.09 2.38
CA THR A 77 1.29 6.42 2.83
C THR A 77 0.99 5.09 3.54
N ARG A 78 -0.09 5.02 4.32
CA ARG A 78 -0.58 3.79 4.94
C ARG A 78 -0.94 2.74 3.90
N LEU A 79 -1.77 3.10 2.92
CA LEU A 79 -2.19 2.19 1.86
C LEU A 79 -1.02 1.72 1.00
N GLU A 80 -0.06 2.60 0.70
CA GLU A 80 1.16 2.24 -0.03
C GLU A 80 1.98 1.19 0.74
N SER A 81 2.15 1.37 2.05
CA SER A 81 2.84 0.38 2.91
C SER A 81 2.12 -0.97 2.91
N ASP A 82 0.80 -0.98 3.11
CA ASP A 82 -0.01 -2.21 3.15
C ASP A 82 0.00 -2.93 1.79
N PHE A 83 0.00 -2.16 0.69
CA PHE A 83 0.13 -2.69 -0.67
C PHE A 83 1.51 -3.32 -0.90
N GLN A 84 2.59 -2.64 -0.51
CA GLN A 84 3.95 -3.18 -0.63
C GLN A 84 4.14 -4.46 0.20
N GLU A 85 3.58 -4.53 1.41
CA GLU A 85 3.60 -5.75 2.21
C GLU A 85 2.82 -6.88 1.50
N SER A 86 1.61 -6.57 1.02
CA SER A 86 0.74 -7.54 0.33
C SER A 86 1.34 -8.03 -0.99
N ASP A 87 2.14 -7.23 -1.69
CA ASP A 87 2.85 -7.61 -2.91
C ASP A 87 4.14 -8.41 -2.62
N SER A 88 4.89 -8.05 -1.59
CA SER A 88 6.17 -8.71 -1.25
C SER A 88 5.99 -10.04 -0.53
N ARG A 89 4.98 -10.17 0.35
CA ARG A 89 4.75 -11.36 1.18
C ARG A 89 4.50 -12.63 0.35
N PRO A 90 3.65 -12.66 -0.69
CA PRO A 90 3.47 -13.84 -1.53
C PRO A 90 4.74 -14.22 -2.30
N LYS A 91 5.55 -13.23 -2.73
CA LYS A 91 6.82 -13.50 -3.43
C LYS A 91 7.81 -14.26 -2.54
N ILE A 92 7.86 -13.92 -1.25
CA ILE A 92 8.67 -14.63 -0.26
C ILE A 92 8.15 -16.06 -0.08
N VAL A 93 6.85 -16.21 0.19
CA VAL A 93 6.22 -17.53 0.41
C VAL A 93 6.36 -18.44 -0.81
N LEU A 94 6.25 -17.91 -2.03
CA LEU A 94 6.46 -18.67 -3.27
C LEU A 94 7.91 -19.16 -3.40
N ARG A 95 8.89 -18.30 -3.09
CA ARG A 95 10.31 -18.67 -3.13
C ARG A 95 10.62 -19.79 -2.14
N GLU A 96 10.10 -19.69 -0.93
CA GLU A 96 10.26 -20.73 0.11
C GLU A 96 9.60 -22.04 -0.31
N ASN A 97 8.38 -21.99 -0.85
CA ASN A 97 7.71 -23.19 -1.38
C ASN A 97 8.50 -23.85 -2.51
N MET A 98 9.12 -23.07 -3.40
CA MET A 98 10.00 -23.62 -4.44
C MET A 98 11.22 -24.32 -3.84
N ASN A 99 11.80 -23.78 -2.77
CA ASN A 99 12.93 -24.42 -2.08
C ASN A 99 12.50 -25.71 -1.38
N LEU A 100 11.41 -25.67 -0.61
CA LEU A 100 10.85 -26.85 0.05
C LEU A 100 10.48 -27.94 -0.96
N LYS A 101 9.96 -27.57 -2.14
CA LYS A 101 9.68 -28.52 -3.21
C LYS A 101 10.94 -29.20 -3.73
N LYS A 102 12.04 -28.46 -3.91
CA LYS A 102 13.34 -29.03 -4.31
C LYS A 102 13.90 -29.97 -3.25
N GLU A 103 13.82 -29.58 -1.97
CA GLU A 103 14.25 -30.43 -0.85
C GLU A 103 13.42 -31.72 -0.76
N ARG A 104 12.10 -31.61 -0.91
CA ARG A 104 11.18 -32.75 -0.99
C ARG A 104 11.56 -33.69 -2.13
N ASP A 105 11.82 -33.14 -3.32
CA ASP A 105 12.17 -33.94 -4.51
C ASP A 105 13.52 -34.65 -4.34
N SER A 106 14.51 -33.96 -3.75
CA SER A 106 15.80 -34.53 -3.37
C SER A 106 15.64 -35.65 -2.34
N LEU A 107 14.84 -35.45 -1.30
CA LEU A 107 14.58 -36.45 -0.28
C LEU A 107 13.85 -37.67 -0.86
N ALA A 108 12.86 -37.46 -1.74
CA ALA A 108 12.15 -38.54 -2.42
C ALA A 108 13.09 -39.38 -3.31
N ALA A 109 14.02 -38.74 -4.02
CA ALA A 109 15.05 -39.44 -4.78
C ALA A 109 15.96 -40.28 -3.88
N ASN A 110 16.37 -39.73 -2.73
CA ASN A 110 17.19 -40.47 -1.75
C ASN A 110 16.45 -41.66 -1.15
N VAL A 111 15.16 -41.52 -0.80
CA VAL A 111 14.31 -42.63 -0.33
C VAL A 111 14.23 -43.72 -1.38
N LYS A 112 14.03 -43.36 -2.65
CA LYS A 112 13.99 -44.33 -3.76
C LYS A 112 15.33 -45.06 -3.90
N ASN A 113 16.45 -44.36 -3.80
CA ASN A 113 17.78 -44.97 -3.86
C ASN A 113 17.99 -45.96 -2.71
N LEU A 114 17.62 -45.57 -1.48
CA LEU A 114 17.68 -46.45 -0.30
C LEU A 114 16.81 -47.70 -0.48
N ILE A 115 15.59 -47.58 -1.00
CA ILE A 115 14.73 -48.73 -1.31
C ILE A 115 15.42 -49.67 -2.31
N CYS A 116 16.00 -49.11 -3.38
CA CYS A 116 16.75 -49.90 -4.36
C CYS A 116 17.95 -50.62 -3.72
N ASP A 117 18.71 -49.94 -2.86
CA ASP A 117 19.88 -50.51 -2.22
C ASP A 117 19.52 -51.58 -1.19
N MET A 118 18.44 -51.38 -0.41
CA MET A 118 17.88 -52.42 0.46
C MET A 118 17.48 -53.66 -0.33
N ALA A 119 16.84 -53.49 -1.50
CA ALA A 119 16.48 -54.60 -2.37
C ALA A 119 17.71 -55.36 -2.88
N LYS A 120 18.77 -54.64 -3.30
CA LYS A 120 20.05 -55.25 -3.71
C LYS A 120 20.67 -56.06 -2.56
N VAL A 121 20.77 -55.49 -1.36
CA VAL A 121 21.36 -56.18 -0.20
C VAL A 121 20.55 -57.43 0.16
N LYS A 122 19.22 -57.36 0.15
CA LYS A 122 18.35 -58.52 0.38
C LYS A 122 18.56 -59.62 -0.66
N LEU A 123 18.69 -59.26 -1.94
CA LEU A 123 18.99 -60.20 -3.02
C LEU A 123 20.37 -60.86 -2.82
N MET A 124 21.39 -60.07 -2.50
CA MET A 124 22.73 -60.59 -2.21
C MET A 124 22.72 -61.56 -1.03
N LEU A 125 22.03 -61.24 0.06
CA LEU A 125 21.86 -62.12 1.21
C LEU A 125 21.14 -63.42 0.83
N THR A 126 20.04 -63.33 0.10
CA THR A 126 19.28 -64.51 -0.37
C THR A 126 20.15 -65.42 -1.24
N SER A 127 20.92 -64.86 -2.19
CA SER A 127 21.82 -65.64 -3.04
C SER A 127 23.00 -66.28 -2.28
N LYS A 128 23.50 -65.63 -1.22
CA LYS A 128 24.54 -66.19 -0.35
C LYS A 128 23.99 -67.35 0.48
N LEU A 129 22.78 -67.20 1.01
CA LEU A 129 22.09 -68.24 1.76
C LEU A 129 21.79 -69.46 0.87
N GLU A 130 21.30 -69.26 -0.35
CA GLU A 130 21.05 -70.36 -1.30
C GLU A 130 22.34 -71.11 -1.67
N ARG A 131 23.44 -70.40 -1.94
CA ARG A 131 24.75 -71.03 -2.18
C ARG A 131 25.21 -71.87 -0.99
N ARG A 132 25.03 -71.37 0.24
CA ARG A 132 25.41 -72.11 1.45
C ARG A 132 24.51 -73.32 1.69
N ALA A 133 23.21 -73.20 1.46
CA ALA A 133 22.27 -74.31 1.55
C ALA A 133 22.62 -75.42 0.54
N ASN A 134 22.88 -75.06 -0.72
CA ASN A 134 23.29 -76.00 -1.75
C ASN A 134 24.61 -76.71 -1.40
N ALA A 135 25.54 -76.04 -0.72
CA ALA A 135 26.79 -76.65 -0.26
C ALA A 135 26.61 -77.65 0.90
N ILE A 136 25.58 -77.49 1.73
CA ILE A 136 25.32 -78.35 2.90
C ILE A 136 24.40 -79.51 2.55
N PHE A 137 23.30 -79.24 1.83
CA PHE A 137 22.24 -80.22 1.58
C PHE A 137 22.29 -80.84 0.17
N GLY A 138 23.06 -80.27 -0.76
CA GLY A 138 23.01 -80.63 -2.19
C GLY A 138 21.91 -79.85 -2.93
N THR A 139 22.08 -79.68 -4.25
CA THR A 139 21.13 -78.91 -5.09
C THR A 139 19.79 -79.61 -5.32
N GLU A 140 19.80 -80.94 -5.20
CA GLU A 140 18.67 -81.85 -5.36
C GLU A 140 17.74 -81.87 -4.14
N ASN A 141 18.22 -81.43 -2.96
CA ASN A 141 17.47 -81.49 -1.70
C ASN A 141 16.93 -80.12 -1.25
N LYS A 142 16.41 -79.33 -2.19
CA LYS A 142 15.90 -77.97 -1.91
C LYS A 142 14.75 -77.97 -0.90
N ASP A 143 13.96 -79.05 -0.87
CA ASP A 143 12.82 -79.22 0.03
C ASP A 143 13.21 -79.34 1.52
N LEU A 144 14.38 -79.94 1.80
CA LEU A 144 14.93 -80.00 3.17
C LEU A 144 15.25 -78.60 3.69
N TYR A 145 15.92 -77.77 2.89
CA TYR A 145 16.26 -76.39 3.27
C TYR A 145 15.00 -75.54 3.53
N MET A 146 13.97 -75.65 2.68
CA MET A 146 12.71 -74.93 2.88
C MET A 146 11.99 -75.38 4.15
N SER A 147 12.01 -76.68 4.47
CA SER A 147 11.46 -77.23 5.72
C SER A 147 12.18 -76.69 6.96
N PHE A 148 13.52 -76.60 6.91
CA PHE A 148 14.31 -75.95 7.96
C PHE A 148 13.99 -74.46 8.09
N GLN A 149 13.77 -73.74 6.99
CA GLN A 149 13.48 -72.30 7.01
C GLN A 149 12.13 -71.98 7.68
N VAL A 150 11.15 -72.87 7.59
CA VAL A 150 9.84 -72.75 8.29
C VAL A 150 10.00 -72.91 9.81
N LEU A 151 10.98 -73.69 10.26
CA LEU A 151 11.29 -73.89 11.68
C LEU A 151 12.08 -72.73 12.31
N VAL A 152 12.66 -71.82 11.51
CA VAL A 152 13.39 -70.65 12.02
C VAL A 152 12.40 -69.50 12.30
N PRO A 153 12.29 -69.01 13.55
CA PRO A 153 11.40 -67.90 13.87
C PRO A 153 11.84 -66.62 13.14
N LYS A 154 10.93 -66.05 12.35
CA LYS A 154 11.14 -64.75 11.70
C LYS A 154 10.86 -63.66 12.73
N ASN A 155 11.91 -63.09 13.32
CA ASN A 155 11.76 -61.87 14.11
C ASN A 155 11.20 -60.76 13.21
N LYS A 156 9.93 -60.38 13.47
CA LYS A 156 9.30 -59.20 12.91
C LYS A 156 9.76 -57.99 13.73
N THR A 157 10.58 -57.14 13.12
CA THR A 157 10.79 -55.74 13.53
C THR A 157 10.09 -54.85 12.53
#